data_AF-M6YLC6-F1
#
_entry.id   AF-M6YLC6-F1
#
_cell.length_a   1.000
_cell.length_b   1.000
_cell.length_c   1.000
_cell.angle_alpha   90.00
_cell.angle_beta   90.00
_cell.angle_gamma   90.00
#
_symmetry.space_group_name_H-M   'P 1'
#
loop_
_entity.id
_entity.type
_entity.pdbx_description
1 polymer ?
#
loop_
_entity_poly.entity_id
_entity_poly.type
_entity_poly.pdbx_seq_one_letter_code
_entity_poly.pdbx_strand_id
1 'polypeptide(L)'
;MNPSELFEAIRKKNLTVMKKLLDEGCDPTSYEGDGDHNALSLAAYLKQPEMVEYLIQKGARINDRTKGGRIALHNAVWQYDKRSVELLLEAGSDIHAADQFNWTPIWLASNWEPFISLIERGATVEGRDKEGETLLKKIALATAPFRQEEGMKMISKLVELGLKVSDEKPDSYGETLLMETIERTPYRNKNQIAYWLIEQGINPLHVSHAGKTALHYACKSGDLDMVKTLVSLGADVNAIITQDGGGFEVGMSPLDCVTEYGSKRKAILSELKKNGASKKPAMKLEIENDVVRLKGKDRKTILENMLEITKNLQENVFSHSDYESPDHWLEWEFPGDEVDEADFFLKCIDEPELRLLVERYVSLILVANEREEDTIYVHEELEAGGYAMQALVTTGEAKYLELLTQYIHSIDIDHTVHLHELMDVARSKYSQEQLAPIEDTLDELGLAR
;
A
#
# COMPACT_ATOMS: atom_id res chain seq x y z
N MET A 1 -12.00 9.64 48.92
CA MET A 1 -12.86 9.30 47.76
C MET A 1 -12.01 8.54 46.76
N ASN A 2 -12.54 7.53 46.07
CA ASN A 2 -11.76 6.73 45.12
C ASN A 2 -11.59 7.51 43.80
N PRO A 3 -10.36 7.85 43.36
CA PRO A 3 -10.13 8.52 42.08
C PRO A 3 -10.76 7.79 40.89
N SER A 4 -10.86 6.46 40.93
CA SER A 4 -11.44 5.66 39.84
C SER A 4 -12.86 6.08 39.46
N GLU A 5 -13.68 6.54 40.40
CA GLU A 5 -15.05 7.00 40.10
C GLU A 5 -15.06 8.29 39.28
N LEU A 6 -14.07 9.19 39.51
CA LEU A 6 -13.91 10.42 38.74
C LEU A 6 -13.58 10.09 37.28
N PHE A 7 -12.61 9.19 37.06
CA PHE A 7 -12.22 8.76 35.73
C PHE A 7 -13.35 8.04 34.98
N GLU A 8 -14.11 7.18 35.66
CA GLU A 8 -15.28 6.54 35.07
C GLU A 8 -16.38 7.55 34.68
N ALA A 9 -16.59 8.59 35.49
CA ALA A 9 -17.52 9.66 35.12
C ALA A 9 -17.08 10.41 33.86
N ILE A 10 -15.77 10.68 33.72
CA ILE A 10 -15.18 11.31 32.53
C ILE A 10 -15.34 10.40 31.30
N ARG A 11 -15.02 9.11 31.39
CA ARG A 11 -15.19 8.16 30.27
C ARG A 11 -16.65 8.07 29.80
N LYS A 12 -17.59 8.09 30.74
CA LYS A 12 -19.03 8.02 30.46
C LYS A 12 -19.64 9.36 30.06
N LYS A 13 -18.85 10.42 29.90
CA LYS A 13 -19.32 11.80 29.62
C LYS A 13 -20.37 12.29 30.63
N ASN A 14 -20.32 11.80 31.87
CA ASN A 14 -21.28 12.15 32.91
C ASN A 14 -20.84 13.38 33.70
N LEU A 15 -21.07 14.56 33.12
CA LEU A 15 -20.70 15.84 33.72
C LEU A 15 -21.30 16.04 35.11
N THR A 16 -22.55 15.63 35.33
CA THR A 16 -23.25 15.78 36.60
C THR A 16 -22.56 14.99 37.72
N VAL A 17 -22.21 13.72 37.46
CA VAL A 17 -21.50 12.89 38.44
C VAL A 17 -20.09 13.40 38.67
N MET A 18 -19.37 13.78 37.62
CA MET A 18 -18.04 14.37 37.76
C MET A 18 -18.05 15.63 38.64
N LYS A 19 -18.98 16.56 38.38
CA LYS A 19 -19.14 17.79 39.17
C LYS A 19 -19.42 17.46 40.64
N LYS A 20 -20.36 16.54 40.90
CA LYS A 20 -20.69 16.10 42.25
C LYS A 20 -19.46 15.54 42.99
N LEU A 21 -18.70 14.65 42.36
CA LEU A 21 -17.50 14.04 42.97
C LEU A 21 -16.46 15.10 43.35
N LEU A 22 -16.21 16.07 42.47
CA LEU A 22 -15.27 17.16 42.72
C LEU A 22 -15.79 18.15 43.78
N ASP A 23 -17.09 18.43 43.80
CA ASP A 23 -17.73 19.24 44.85
C ASP A 23 -17.67 18.57 46.23
N GLU A 24 -17.71 17.23 46.28
CA GLU A 24 -17.55 16.44 47.50
C GLU A 24 -16.07 16.26 47.93
N GLY A 25 -15.13 16.88 47.20
CA GLY A 25 -13.71 16.91 47.57
C GLY A 25 -12.85 15.81 46.95
N CYS A 26 -13.29 15.17 45.86
CA CYS A 26 -12.41 14.32 45.06
C CYS A 26 -11.26 15.16 44.48
N ASP A 27 -10.03 14.63 44.51
CA ASP A 27 -8.83 15.32 44.06
C ASP A 27 -8.80 15.42 42.51
N PRO A 28 -8.89 16.63 41.92
CA PRO A 28 -8.85 16.82 40.47
C PRO A 28 -7.46 16.60 39.87
N THR A 29 -6.41 16.45 40.69
CA THR A 29 -5.02 16.23 40.28
C THR A 29 -4.62 14.75 40.30
N SER A 30 -5.58 13.86 40.59
CA SER A 30 -5.36 12.43 40.60
C SER A 30 -4.97 11.87 39.22
N TYR A 31 -4.26 10.75 39.26
CA TYR A 31 -3.85 9.97 38.10
C TYR A 31 -4.57 8.63 38.09
N GLU A 32 -4.79 8.08 36.90
CA GLU A 32 -5.32 6.72 36.73
C GLU A 32 -4.26 5.73 36.24
N GLY A 33 -4.49 4.46 36.60
CA GLY A 33 -3.60 3.35 36.23
C GLY A 33 -2.16 3.64 36.64
N ASP A 34 -1.24 3.44 35.69
CA ASP A 34 0.20 3.69 35.87
C ASP A 34 0.60 5.17 35.61
N GLY A 35 -0.35 6.09 35.59
CA GLY A 35 -0.12 7.50 35.29
C GLY A 35 -0.25 7.86 33.80
N ASP A 36 -0.93 7.03 33.00
CA ASP A 36 -1.16 7.29 31.58
C ASP A 36 -2.03 8.54 31.37
N HIS A 37 -2.94 8.81 32.31
CA HIS A 37 -3.75 10.03 32.35
C HIS A 37 -3.88 10.58 33.77
N ASN A 38 -3.89 11.91 33.89
CA ASN A 38 -4.60 12.61 34.96
C ASN A 38 -6.00 13.02 34.48
N ALA A 39 -6.90 13.39 35.39
CA ALA A 39 -8.29 13.71 35.07
C ALA A 39 -8.43 14.77 33.96
N LEU A 40 -7.62 15.83 34.01
CA LEU A 40 -7.62 16.91 33.02
C LEU A 40 -7.17 16.43 31.64
N SER A 41 -6.10 15.63 31.59
CA SER A 41 -5.56 15.06 30.35
C SER A 41 -6.51 14.06 29.70
N LEU A 42 -7.29 13.30 30.49
CA LEU A 42 -8.31 12.38 29.98
C LEU A 42 -9.50 13.14 29.40
N ALA A 43 -10.00 14.16 30.11
CA ALA A 43 -11.09 15.00 29.61
C ALA A 43 -10.72 15.69 28.28
N ALA A 44 -9.49 16.21 28.17
CA ALA A 44 -8.96 16.78 26.94
C ALA A 44 -8.83 15.71 25.83
N TYR A 45 -8.31 14.52 26.16
CA TYR A 45 -8.21 13.39 25.23
C TYR A 45 -9.58 12.92 24.73
N LEU A 46 -10.65 13.03 25.52
CA LEU A 46 -11.98 12.60 25.12
C LEU A 46 -12.84 13.73 24.49
N LYS A 47 -12.26 14.91 24.22
CA LYS A 47 -12.92 16.10 23.65
C LYS A 47 -14.12 16.57 24.47
N GLN A 48 -13.89 16.81 25.76
CA GLN A 48 -14.95 17.19 26.72
C GLN A 48 -14.67 18.58 27.34
N PRO A 49 -14.84 19.66 26.57
CA PRO A 49 -14.43 21.00 27.01
C PRO A 49 -15.14 21.48 28.28
N GLU A 50 -16.41 21.09 28.53
CA GLU A 50 -17.12 21.44 29.76
C GLU A 50 -16.53 20.73 30.99
N MET A 51 -16.00 19.52 30.80
CA MET A 51 -15.28 18.82 31.87
C MET A 51 -13.90 19.43 32.11
N VAL A 52 -13.18 19.78 31.04
CA VAL A 52 -11.90 20.50 31.10
C VAL A 52 -12.07 21.80 31.88
N GLU A 53 -13.04 22.64 31.50
CA GLU A 53 -13.33 23.91 32.17
C GLU A 53 -13.59 23.73 33.67
N TYR A 54 -14.41 22.73 34.03
CA TYR A 54 -14.77 22.51 35.43
C TYR A 54 -13.61 21.91 36.25
N LEU A 55 -12.80 21.02 35.67
CA LEU A 55 -11.59 20.51 36.30
C LEU A 55 -10.59 21.64 36.59
N ILE A 56 -10.42 22.57 35.64
CA ILE A 56 -9.62 23.80 35.83
C ILE A 56 -10.16 24.62 36.99
N GLN A 57 -11.48 24.87 37.04
CA GLN A 57 -12.13 25.61 38.12
C GLN A 57 -11.94 24.95 39.50
N LYS A 58 -11.80 23.62 39.54
CA LYS A 58 -11.57 22.86 40.77
C LYS A 58 -10.10 22.76 41.18
N GLY A 59 -9.19 23.38 40.43
CA GLY A 59 -7.77 23.42 40.77
C GLY A 59 -6.98 22.23 40.22
N ALA A 60 -7.43 21.61 39.13
CA ALA A 60 -6.59 20.70 38.37
C ALA A 60 -5.28 21.40 37.97
N ARG A 61 -4.15 20.70 38.08
CA ARG A 61 -2.84 21.23 37.70
C ARG A 61 -2.71 21.20 36.18
N ILE A 62 -2.65 22.38 35.57
CA ILE A 62 -2.71 22.56 34.11
C ILE A 62 -1.54 21.86 33.37
N ASN A 63 -0.36 21.88 33.99
CA ASN A 63 0.90 21.40 33.41
C ASN A 63 1.38 20.08 34.00
N ASP A 64 0.49 19.35 34.67
CA ASP A 64 0.80 18.01 35.17
C ASP A 64 1.04 17.05 34.00
N ARG A 65 2.15 16.32 34.08
CA ARG A 65 2.63 15.45 33.00
C ARG A 65 2.18 14.02 33.25
N THR A 66 1.62 13.38 32.22
CA THR A 66 1.37 11.94 32.21
C THR A 66 2.68 11.17 32.08
N LYS A 67 2.62 9.83 32.17
CA LYS A 67 3.76 8.91 32.02
C LYS A 67 4.56 9.15 30.74
N GLY A 68 3.90 9.51 29.63
CA GLY A 68 4.55 9.86 28.36
C GLY A 68 5.08 11.29 28.28
N GLY A 69 5.07 12.04 29.39
CA GLY A 69 5.51 13.43 29.46
C GLY A 69 4.52 14.46 28.91
N ARG A 70 3.31 14.04 28.48
CA ARG A 70 2.29 14.92 27.90
C ARG A 70 1.51 15.66 28.98
N ILE A 71 1.20 16.92 28.71
CA ILE A 71 0.20 17.71 29.46
C ILE A 71 -1.15 17.70 28.72
N ALA A 72 -2.23 18.15 29.36
CA ALA A 72 -3.58 18.15 28.76
C ALA A 72 -3.66 18.87 27.40
N LEU A 73 -2.86 19.92 27.19
CA LEU A 73 -2.82 20.68 25.93
C LEU A 73 -2.38 19.81 24.73
N HIS A 74 -1.46 18.86 24.93
CA HIS A 74 -1.07 17.91 23.88
C HIS A 74 -2.28 17.13 23.37
N ASN A 75 -3.08 16.61 24.30
CA ASN A 75 -4.23 15.78 23.99
C ASN A 75 -5.34 16.61 23.32
N ALA A 76 -5.59 17.83 23.78
CA ALA A 76 -6.57 18.72 23.17
C ALA A 76 -6.21 19.06 21.70
N VAL A 77 -4.92 19.33 21.43
CA VAL A 77 -4.42 19.62 20.07
C VAL A 77 -4.51 18.40 19.17
N TRP A 78 -4.03 17.24 19.63
CA TRP A 78 -4.11 15.97 18.89
C TRP A 78 -5.56 15.62 18.51
N GLN A 79 -6.50 15.98 19.39
CA GLN A 79 -7.91 15.75 19.20
C GLN A 79 -8.65 16.84 18.43
N TYR A 80 -7.98 17.90 17.97
CA TYR A 80 -8.60 19.01 17.25
C TYR A 80 -9.69 19.73 18.05
N ASP A 81 -9.64 19.66 19.39
CA ASP A 81 -10.63 20.30 20.26
C ASP A 81 -10.23 21.74 20.54
N LYS A 82 -10.60 22.64 19.62
CA LYS A 82 -10.32 24.08 19.72
C LYS A 82 -10.75 24.66 21.07
N ARG A 83 -11.92 24.28 21.59
CA ARG A 83 -12.44 24.84 22.84
C ARG A 83 -11.58 24.42 24.03
N SER A 84 -11.18 23.16 24.12
CA SER A 84 -10.25 22.70 25.16
C SER A 84 -8.87 23.34 25.02
N VAL A 85 -8.37 23.55 23.80
CA VAL A 85 -7.11 24.27 23.55
C VAL A 85 -7.17 25.70 24.10
N GLU A 86 -8.23 26.45 23.79
CA GLU A 86 -8.42 27.81 24.28
C GLU A 86 -8.48 27.87 25.81
N LEU A 87 -9.31 27.02 26.42
CA LEU A 87 -9.46 26.92 27.89
C LEU A 87 -8.12 26.64 28.58
N LEU A 88 -7.35 25.70 28.06
CA LEU A 88 -6.06 25.31 28.64
C LEU A 88 -5.03 26.44 28.49
N LEU A 89 -4.97 27.10 27.33
CA LEU A 89 -4.06 28.23 27.11
C LEU A 89 -4.43 29.45 27.96
N GLU A 90 -5.73 29.74 28.13
CA GLU A 90 -6.23 30.78 29.06
C GLU A 90 -5.88 30.46 30.53
N ALA A 91 -5.89 29.18 30.90
CA ALA A 91 -5.51 28.72 32.23
C ALA A 91 -3.97 28.69 32.46
N GLY A 92 -3.16 29.14 31.51
CA GLY A 92 -1.70 29.19 31.65
C GLY A 92 -1.00 27.86 31.36
N SER A 93 -1.54 27.06 30.44
CA SER A 93 -0.86 25.86 29.97
C SER A 93 0.46 26.21 29.27
N ASP A 94 1.50 25.43 29.56
CA ASP A 94 2.82 25.57 28.95
C ASP A 94 2.78 25.13 27.49
N ILE A 95 2.77 26.12 26.60
CA ILE A 95 2.72 25.94 25.15
C ILE A 95 4.00 25.30 24.57
N HIS A 96 5.09 25.24 25.35
CA HIS A 96 6.37 24.62 24.96
C HIS A 96 6.69 23.37 25.77
N ALA A 97 5.75 22.83 26.54
CA ALA A 97 5.97 21.59 27.27
C ALA A 97 6.31 20.46 26.29
N ALA A 98 7.51 19.88 26.37
CA ALA A 98 7.94 18.82 25.47
C ALA A 98 7.63 17.41 26.03
N ASP A 99 6.91 16.57 25.29
CA ASP A 99 6.67 15.18 25.69
C ASP A 99 7.94 14.31 25.57
N GLN A 100 7.81 13.00 25.82
CA GLN A 100 8.95 12.09 25.74
C GLN A 100 9.57 11.96 24.34
N PHE A 101 8.98 12.49 23.27
CA PHE A 101 9.54 12.54 21.91
C PHE A 101 10.10 13.93 21.56
N ASN A 102 10.19 14.81 22.56
CA ASN A 102 10.50 16.22 22.38
C ASN A 102 9.42 16.98 21.56
N TRP A 103 8.22 16.42 21.44
CA TRP A 103 7.11 17.08 20.78
C TRP A 103 6.43 18.04 21.75
N THR A 104 6.40 19.33 21.39
CA THR A 104 5.53 20.31 22.06
C THR A 104 4.11 20.20 21.48
N PRO A 105 3.06 20.80 22.11
CA PRO A 105 1.69 20.63 21.65
C PRO A 105 1.46 20.88 20.16
N ILE A 106 2.17 21.85 19.54
CA ILE A 106 2.05 22.15 18.11
C ILE A 106 2.49 20.99 17.19
N TRP A 107 3.39 20.12 17.64
CA TRP A 107 3.85 18.94 16.89
C TRP A 107 2.78 17.87 16.75
N LEU A 108 1.72 17.92 17.55
CA LEU A 108 0.56 17.04 17.46
C LEU A 108 -0.57 17.62 16.61
N ALA A 109 -0.38 18.81 16.03
CA ALA A 109 -1.40 19.44 15.21
C ALA A 109 -1.52 18.79 13.83
N SER A 110 -2.73 18.35 13.50
CA SER A 110 -3.12 17.91 12.15
C SER A 110 -4.40 18.59 11.66
N ASN A 111 -4.76 19.72 12.29
CA ASN A 111 -5.88 20.59 11.90
C ASN A 111 -5.50 22.06 12.09
N TRP A 112 -6.01 22.92 11.20
CA TRP A 112 -5.70 24.34 11.13
C TRP A 112 -6.05 25.09 12.42
N GLU A 113 -7.22 24.84 13.01
CA GLU A 113 -7.74 25.66 14.11
C GLU A 113 -6.89 25.56 15.40
N PRO A 114 -6.56 24.36 15.92
CA PRO A 114 -5.58 24.25 17.02
C PRO A 114 -4.20 24.78 16.65
N PHE A 115 -3.73 24.50 15.42
CA PHE A 115 -2.41 24.92 14.96
C PHE A 115 -2.28 26.45 15.00
N ILE A 116 -3.21 27.17 14.39
CA ILE A 116 -3.15 28.64 14.32
C ILE A 116 -3.32 29.27 15.71
N SER A 117 -4.17 28.69 16.56
CA SER A 117 -4.35 29.14 17.95
C SER A 117 -3.03 29.07 18.74
N LEU A 118 -2.22 28.04 18.52
CA LEU A 118 -0.90 27.91 19.15
C LEU A 118 0.10 28.93 18.58
N ILE A 119 0.13 29.11 17.26
CA ILE A 119 0.98 30.11 16.59
C ILE A 119 0.69 31.52 17.11
N GLU A 120 -0.58 31.91 17.18
CA GLU A 120 -1.01 33.23 17.67
C GLU A 120 -0.67 33.46 19.14
N ARG A 121 -0.53 32.39 19.92
CA ARG A 121 -0.12 32.41 21.33
C ARG A 121 1.40 32.27 21.51
N GLY A 122 2.17 32.27 20.43
CA GLY A 122 3.63 32.31 20.46
C GLY A 122 4.31 30.93 20.48
N ALA A 123 3.63 29.87 20.04
CA ALA A 123 4.28 28.56 19.88
C ALA A 123 5.49 28.65 18.93
N THR A 124 6.61 28.07 19.34
CA THR A 124 7.83 28.00 18.54
C THR A 124 7.70 26.88 17.50
N VAL A 125 8.02 27.21 16.25
CA VAL A 125 7.99 26.27 15.12
C VAL A 125 9.36 25.72 14.75
N GLU A 126 10.43 26.36 15.25
CA GLU A 126 11.80 25.91 15.08
C GLU A 126 12.13 24.78 16.06
N GLY A 127 13.11 23.96 15.69
CA GLY A 127 13.59 22.85 16.49
C GLY A 127 13.48 21.52 15.76
N ARG A 128 13.90 20.47 16.46
CA ARG A 128 13.85 19.10 15.99
C ARG A 128 13.33 18.18 17.09
N ASP A 129 12.61 17.14 16.70
CA ASP A 129 12.21 16.09 17.62
C ASP A 129 13.38 15.12 17.92
N LYS A 130 13.08 14.04 18.63
CA LYS A 130 14.10 13.04 18.99
C LYS A 130 14.68 12.31 17.78
N GLU A 131 13.89 12.12 16.74
CA GLU A 131 14.31 11.53 15.46
C GLU A 131 15.06 12.54 14.58
N GLY A 132 15.09 13.82 14.97
CA GLY A 132 15.76 14.88 14.23
C GLY A 132 14.88 15.49 13.14
N GLU A 133 13.59 15.18 13.10
CA GLU A 133 12.63 15.71 12.14
C GLU A 133 12.23 17.14 12.48
N THR A 134 11.82 17.90 11.46
CA THR A 134 11.27 19.25 11.64
C THR A 134 9.74 19.19 11.80
N LEU A 135 9.16 20.27 12.33
CA LEU A 135 7.71 20.41 12.40
C LEU A 135 7.06 20.40 11.01
N LEU A 136 7.75 20.94 9.99
CA LEU A 136 7.28 20.92 8.60
C LEU A 136 7.16 19.50 8.08
N LYS A 137 8.22 18.69 8.22
CA LYS A 137 8.21 17.27 7.85
C LYS A 137 7.09 16.53 8.59
N LYS A 138 6.97 16.73 9.91
CA LYS A 138 5.95 16.07 10.72
C LYS A 138 4.53 16.36 10.24
N ILE A 139 4.20 17.64 10.00
CA ILE A 139 2.87 18.04 9.55
C ILE A 139 2.60 17.55 8.12
N ALA A 140 3.58 17.63 7.23
CA ALA A 140 3.44 17.14 5.85
C ALA A 140 3.08 15.64 5.85
N LEU A 141 3.83 14.81 6.57
CA LEU A 141 3.61 13.36 6.60
C LEU A 141 2.31 12.98 7.33
N ALA A 142 1.97 13.68 8.42
CA ALA A 142 0.73 13.41 9.17
C ALA A 142 -0.55 13.78 8.42
N THR A 143 -0.48 14.67 7.44
CA THR A 143 -1.67 15.19 6.74
C THR A 143 -1.78 14.74 5.28
N ALA A 144 -0.69 14.29 4.66
CA ALA A 144 -0.68 13.76 3.29
C ALA A 144 -1.72 12.66 2.99
N PRO A 145 -2.02 11.71 3.89
CA PRO A 145 -2.92 10.61 3.53
C PRO A 145 -4.42 11.00 3.52
N PHE A 146 -4.86 11.90 4.41
CA PHE A 146 -6.29 12.15 4.66
C PHE A 146 -6.70 13.62 4.92
N ARG A 147 -5.75 14.55 5.12
CA ARG A 147 -6.02 15.94 5.57
C ARG A 147 -5.23 16.98 4.76
N GLN A 148 -5.07 16.75 3.46
CA GLN A 148 -4.19 17.57 2.63
C GLN A 148 -4.54 19.07 2.63
N GLU A 149 -5.83 19.45 2.62
CA GLU A 149 -6.21 20.88 2.68
C GLU A 149 -5.75 21.57 3.97
N GLU A 150 -5.91 20.90 5.11
CA GLU A 150 -5.49 21.39 6.42
C GLU A 150 -3.95 21.40 6.52
N GLY A 151 -3.31 20.33 6.04
CA GLY A 151 -1.87 20.21 5.89
C GLY A 151 -1.26 21.36 5.12
N MET A 152 -1.80 21.65 3.93
CA MET A 152 -1.37 22.74 3.05
C MET A 152 -1.42 24.09 3.73
N LYS A 153 -2.50 24.42 4.46
CA LYS A 153 -2.58 25.67 5.24
C LYS A 153 -1.47 25.76 6.27
N MET A 154 -1.25 24.68 7.03
CA MET A 154 -0.24 24.65 8.09
C MET A 154 1.18 24.72 7.55
N ILE A 155 1.57 23.89 6.57
CA ILE A 155 2.92 23.91 6.00
C ILE A 155 3.21 25.22 5.26
N SER A 156 2.22 25.82 4.59
CA SER A 156 2.36 27.15 4.01
C SER A 156 2.61 28.20 5.09
N LYS A 157 1.88 28.13 6.21
CA LYS A 157 2.10 29.02 7.34
C LYS A 157 3.48 28.84 7.97
N LEU A 158 4.00 27.62 8.06
CA LEU A 158 5.37 27.37 8.54
C LEU A 158 6.42 28.01 7.63
N VAL A 159 6.24 27.94 6.32
CA VAL A 159 7.14 28.61 5.36
C VAL A 159 7.06 30.12 5.47
N GLU A 160 5.86 30.70 5.66
CA GLU A 160 5.70 32.14 5.97
C GLU A 160 6.45 32.56 7.24
N LEU A 161 6.58 31.65 8.22
CA LEU A 161 7.31 31.86 9.47
C LEU A 161 8.83 31.61 9.34
N GLY A 162 9.32 31.27 8.14
CA GLY A 162 10.74 31.19 7.82
C GLY A 162 11.32 29.78 7.71
N LEU A 163 10.52 28.72 7.92
CA LEU A 163 10.97 27.35 7.65
C LEU A 163 11.16 27.16 6.14
N LYS A 164 12.18 26.40 5.74
CA LYS A 164 12.49 26.15 4.33
C LYS A 164 12.39 24.67 4.03
N VAL A 165 11.61 24.33 3.01
CA VAL A 165 11.52 22.94 2.50
C VAL A 165 12.88 22.43 2.04
N SER A 166 13.75 23.30 1.53
CA SER A 166 15.12 22.93 1.11
C SER A 166 16.07 22.58 2.25
N ASP A 167 15.72 22.89 3.51
CA ASP A 167 16.51 22.48 4.69
C ASP A 167 16.17 21.06 5.15
N GLU A 168 15.13 20.44 4.57
CA GLU A 168 14.76 19.06 4.85
C GLU A 168 15.81 18.09 4.33
N LYS A 169 16.31 17.26 5.24
CA LYS A 169 17.32 16.26 4.94
C LYS A 169 16.66 14.92 4.65
N PRO A 170 17.24 14.11 3.76
CA PRO A 170 16.85 12.72 3.64
C PRO A 170 16.97 11.99 4.99
N ASP A 171 16.15 10.96 5.18
CA ASP A 171 16.20 10.11 6.36
C ASP A 171 17.45 9.19 6.37
N SER A 172 17.48 8.21 7.29
CA SER A 172 18.58 7.25 7.36
C SER A 172 18.73 6.37 6.11
N TYR A 173 17.67 6.20 5.32
CA TYR A 173 17.66 5.44 4.07
C TYR A 173 17.97 6.32 2.85
N GLY A 174 18.13 7.62 3.06
CA GLY A 174 18.32 8.58 1.96
C GLY A 174 17.01 8.92 1.26
N GLU A 175 15.86 8.62 1.89
CA GLU A 175 14.55 8.94 1.34
C GLU A 175 14.20 10.38 1.69
N THR A 176 13.75 11.14 0.69
CA THR A 176 13.40 12.56 0.88
C THR A 176 11.98 12.70 1.40
N LEU A 177 11.66 13.86 1.99
CA LEU A 177 10.29 14.20 2.35
C LEU A 177 9.31 14.04 1.17
N LEU A 178 9.74 14.30 -0.06
CA LEU A 178 8.90 14.08 -1.25
C LEU A 178 8.58 12.60 -1.44
N MET A 179 9.57 11.71 -1.38
CA MET A 179 9.39 10.26 -1.54
C MET A 179 8.43 9.71 -0.48
N GLU A 180 8.72 10.04 0.77
CA GLU A 180 7.92 9.68 1.94
C GLU A 180 6.48 10.20 1.89
N THR A 181 6.26 11.39 1.30
CA THR A 181 4.94 11.99 1.12
C THR A 181 4.16 11.27 0.02
N ILE A 182 4.82 10.89 -1.09
CA ILE A 182 4.19 10.14 -2.19
C ILE A 182 3.76 8.75 -1.71
N GLU A 183 4.62 8.04 -0.99
CA GLU A 183 4.36 6.69 -0.49
C GLU A 183 3.12 6.60 0.41
N ARG A 184 2.96 7.58 1.31
CA ARG A 184 1.89 7.56 2.32
C ARG A 184 0.53 7.98 1.78
N THR A 185 0.43 8.46 0.54
CA THR A 185 -0.84 8.92 -0.04
C THR A 185 -1.60 7.76 -0.69
N PRO A 186 -2.87 7.52 -0.33
CA PRO A 186 -3.68 6.48 -0.94
C PRO A 186 -3.82 6.64 -2.46
N TYR A 187 -3.84 5.51 -3.17
CA TYR A 187 -3.86 5.30 -4.63
C TYR A 187 -4.95 6.03 -5.46
N ARG A 188 -5.80 6.84 -4.82
CA ARG A 188 -6.92 7.55 -5.47
C ARG A 188 -6.92 9.07 -5.30
N ASN A 189 -6.07 9.59 -4.42
CA ASN A 189 -6.05 11.01 -4.10
C ASN A 189 -4.84 11.69 -4.71
N LYS A 190 -5.08 12.77 -5.46
CA LYS A 190 -4.00 13.65 -5.91
C LYS A 190 -3.22 14.14 -4.70
N ASN A 191 -1.89 13.98 -4.71
CA ASN A 191 -1.04 14.38 -3.60
C ASN A 191 -0.62 15.85 -3.69
N GLN A 192 -1.52 16.76 -3.30
CA GLN A 192 -1.29 18.22 -3.33
C GLN A 192 -0.05 18.64 -2.54
N ILE A 193 0.23 17.99 -1.40
CA ILE A 193 1.42 18.28 -0.60
C ILE A 193 2.69 17.94 -1.39
N ALA A 194 2.74 16.79 -2.07
CA ALA A 194 3.90 16.43 -2.89
C ALA A 194 4.15 17.45 -4.02
N TYR A 195 3.11 17.89 -4.73
CA TYR A 195 3.25 18.95 -5.74
C TYR A 195 3.76 20.25 -5.12
N TRP A 196 3.19 20.66 -3.99
CA TRP A 196 3.63 21.86 -3.29
C TRP A 196 5.09 21.77 -2.84
N LEU A 197 5.55 20.61 -2.35
CA LEU A 197 6.95 20.41 -1.97
C LEU A 197 7.89 20.62 -3.17
N ILE A 198 7.51 20.14 -4.36
CA ILE A 198 8.25 20.38 -5.62
C ILE A 198 8.30 21.87 -5.93
N GLU A 199 7.17 22.58 -5.80
CA GLU A 199 7.10 24.03 -6.01
C GLU A 199 7.97 24.82 -5.00
N GLN A 200 8.09 24.33 -3.76
CA GLN A 200 8.97 24.90 -2.75
C GLN A 200 10.46 24.55 -2.94
N GLY A 201 10.80 23.80 -3.99
CA GLY A 201 12.19 23.51 -4.36
C GLY A 201 12.82 22.30 -3.69
N ILE A 202 12.02 21.35 -3.18
CA ILE A 202 12.56 20.02 -2.83
C ILE A 202 13.13 19.36 -4.09
N ASN A 203 14.26 18.66 -4.01
CA ASN A 203 14.83 17.98 -5.17
C ASN A 203 13.98 16.76 -5.57
N PRO A 204 13.28 16.78 -6.72
CA PRO A 204 12.42 15.68 -7.14
C PRO A 204 13.20 14.53 -7.78
N LEU A 205 14.47 14.76 -8.13
CA LEU A 205 15.34 13.81 -8.83
C LEU A 205 16.37 13.17 -7.88
N HIS A 206 16.18 13.32 -6.57
CA HIS A 206 17.05 12.67 -5.59
C HIS A 206 16.98 11.15 -5.72
N VAL A 207 18.10 10.50 -5.43
CA VAL A 207 18.25 9.05 -5.43
C VAL A 207 18.67 8.62 -4.02
N SER A 208 17.88 7.74 -3.40
CA SER A 208 18.16 7.24 -2.04
C SER A 208 19.38 6.32 -2.02
N HIS A 209 19.83 5.90 -0.84
CA HIS A 209 20.96 4.96 -0.71
C HIS A 209 20.69 3.61 -1.39
N ALA A 210 19.41 3.23 -1.50
CA ALA A 210 18.97 2.02 -2.17
C ALA A 210 18.69 2.21 -3.68
N GLY A 211 18.96 3.38 -4.26
CA GLY A 211 18.68 3.64 -5.68
C GLY A 211 17.22 4.04 -5.97
N LYS A 212 16.38 4.18 -4.94
CA LYS A 212 14.97 4.56 -5.12
C LYS A 212 14.87 6.03 -5.50
N THR A 213 13.85 6.36 -6.29
CA THR A 213 13.58 7.73 -6.75
C THR A 213 12.11 8.07 -6.51
N ALA A 214 11.75 9.35 -6.49
CA ALA A 214 10.35 9.76 -6.39
C ALA A 214 9.47 9.14 -7.49
N LEU A 215 10.07 8.83 -8.65
CA LEU A 215 9.37 8.18 -9.75
C LEU A 215 8.99 6.74 -9.43
N HIS A 216 9.83 5.97 -8.73
CA HIS A 216 9.47 4.61 -8.26
C HIS A 216 8.23 4.66 -7.35
N TYR A 217 8.21 5.57 -6.39
CA TYR A 217 7.06 5.75 -5.49
C TYR A 217 5.80 6.23 -6.23
N ALA A 218 5.93 7.13 -7.21
CA ALA A 218 4.80 7.60 -8.00
C ALA A 218 4.20 6.51 -8.91
N CYS A 219 5.06 5.64 -9.45
CA CYS A 219 4.65 4.47 -10.22
C CYS A 219 3.93 3.44 -9.33
N LYS A 220 4.49 3.15 -8.15
CA LYS A 220 3.87 2.30 -7.13
C LYS A 220 2.52 2.85 -6.68
N SER A 221 2.43 4.15 -6.38
CA SER A 221 1.19 4.79 -5.92
C SER A 221 0.13 5.02 -7.00
N GLY A 222 0.44 4.75 -8.28
CA GLY A 222 -0.51 4.92 -9.37
C GLY A 222 -0.84 6.38 -9.73
N ASP A 223 -0.05 7.36 -9.27
CA ASP A 223 -0.28 8.78 -9.54
C ASP A 223 0.29 9.17 -10.92
N LEU A 224 -0.51 8.98 -11.96
CA LEU A 224 -0.15 9.32 -13.35
C LEU A 224 0.30 10.78 -13.52
N ASP A 225 -0.35 11.71 -12.83
CA ASP A 225 -0.01 13.13 -12.95
C ASP A 225 1.35 13.42 -12.31
N MET A 226 1.67 12.73 -11.20
CA MET A 226 2.98 12.82 -10.55
C MET A 226 4.05 12.17 -11.43
N VAL A 227 3.78 11.01 -12.03
CA VAL A 227 4.67 10.37 -13.01
C VAL A 227 4.99 11.33 -14.16
N LYS A 228 3.97 11.94 -14.79
CA LYS A 228 4.18 12.93 -15.86
C LYS A 228 5.01 14.11 -15.39
N THR A 229 4.74 14.61 -14.18
CA THR A 229 5.46 15.75 -13.61
C THR A 229 6.94 15.41 -13.42
N LEU A 230 7.25 14.29 -12.76
CA LEU A 230 8.61 13.85 -12.52
C LEU A 230 9.38 13.56 -13.81
N VAL A 231 8.75 12.90 -14.78
CA VAL A 231 9.35 12.65 -16.11
C VAL A 231 9.64 13.97 -16.83
N SER A 232 8.72 14.93 -16.77
CA SER A 232 8.93 16.26 -17.38
C SER A 232 10.06 17.06 -16.72
N LEU A 233 10.33 16.78 -15.44
CA LEU A 233 11.44 17.35 -14.69
C LEU A 233 12.78 16.61 -14.95
N GLY A 234 12.78 15.54 -15.75
CA GLY A 234 13.99 14.79 -16.10
C GLY A 234 14.29 13.61 -15.19
N ALA A 235 13.28 13.03 -14.52
CA ALA A 235 13.45 11.77 -13.79
C ALA A 235 13.94 10.64 -14.71
N ASP A 236 14.93 9.89 -14.25
CA ASP A 236 15.43 8.72 -14.96
C ASP A 236 14.40 7.60 -14.92
N VAL A 237 13.72 7.39 -16.04
CA VAL A 237 12.70 6.36 -16.23
C VAL A 237 13.26 4.94 -16.23
N ASN A 238 14.59 4.77 -16.26
CA ASN A 238 15.28 3.49 -16.17
C ASN A 238 16.19 3.40 -14.93
N ALA A 239 15.97 4.26 -13.92
CA ALA A 239 16.65 4.12 -12.63
C ALA A 239 16.39 2.72 -12.05
N ILE A 240 17.38 2.16 -11.34
CA ILE A 240 17.27 0.81 -10.78
C ILE A 240 17.47 0.82 -9.28
N ILE A 241 16.67 0.02 -8.60
CA ILE A 241 16.82 -0.24 -7.17
C ILE A 241 18.01 -1.18 -6.97
N THR A 242 18.84 -0.88 -5.97
CA THR A 242 20.14 -1.54 -5.73
C THR A 242 20.19 -2.31 -4.42
N GLN A 243 19.20 -2.13 -3.54
CA GLN A 243 19.08 -2.81 -2.25
C GLN A 243 17.60 -3.04 -1.93
N ASP A 244 17.29 -4.18 -1.32
CA ASP A 244 15.93 -4.52 -0.92
C ASP A 244 15.46 -3.68 0.26
N GLY A 245 14.16 -3.41 0.33
CA GLY A 245 13.51 -2.78 1.48
C GLY A 245 12.50 -1.70 1.12
N GLY A 246 11.52 -1.47 1.99
CA GLY A 246 10.43 -0.51 1.74
C GLY A 246 9.43 -0.98 0.68
N GLY A 247 9.23 -2.30 0.55
CA GLY A 247 8.33 -2.89 -0.45
C GLY A 247 8.79 -2.66 -1.89
N PHE A 248 10.10 -2.69 -2.11
CA PHE A 248 10.74 -2.70 -3.41
C PHE A 248 11.86 -3.74 -3.42
N GLU A 249 12.09 -4.33 -4.58
CA GLU A 249 13.10 -5.36 -4.82
C GLU A 249 14.27 -4.82 -5.64
N VAL A 250 15.44 -5.40 -5.43
CA VAL A 250 16.64 -5.13 -6.23
C VAL A 250 16.37 -5.37 -7.71
N GLY A 251 16.76 -4.41 -8.55
CA GLY A 251 16.64 -4.51 -10.00
C GLY A 251 15.36 -3.88 -10.56
N MET A 252 14.35 -3.62 -9.72
CA MET A 252 13.13 -2.95 -10.17
C MET A 252 13.43 -1.56 -10.73
N SER A 253 12.87 -1.29 -11.90
CA SER A 253 12.79 0.04 -12.49
C SER A 253 11.44 0.71 -12.18
N PRO A 254 11.25 2.01 -12.46
CA PRO A 254 9.94 2.62 -12.31
C PRO A 254 8.83 1.94 -13.12
N LEU A 255 9.18 1.30 -14.23
CA LEU A 255 8.24 0.53 -15.05
C LEU A 255 7.73 -0.71 -14.30
N ASP A 256 8.59 -1.36 -13.52
CA ASP A 256 8.27 -2.59 -12.78
C ASP A 256 7.48 -2.28 -11.50
N CYS A 257 7.61 -1.07 -10.96
CA CYS A 257 6.83 -0.63 -9.81
C CYS A 257 5.36 -0.30 -10.12
N VAL A 258 4.88 -0.43 -11.37
CA VAL A 258 3.49 -0.08 -11.71
C VAL A 258 2.55 -1.23 -11.35
N THR A 259 2.07 -1.24 -10.12
CA THR A 259 1.19 -2.28 -9.55
C THR A 259 -0.31 -2.05 -9.77
N GLU A 260 -0.71 -0.87 -10.28
CA GLU A 260 -2.12 -0.55 -10.55
C GLU A 260 -2.71 -1.42 -11.67
N TYR A 261 -4.04 -1.62 -11.65
CA TYR A 261 -4.78 -2.33 -12.70
C TYR A 261 -5.64 -1.39 -13.57
N GLY A 262 -6.04 -1.85 -14.74
CA GLY A 262 -6.97 -1.12 -15.61
C GLY A 262 -6.38 0.07 -16.41
N SER A 263 -7.19 1.10 -16.66
CA SER A 263 -6.85 2.19 -17.59
C SER A 263 -5.71 3.08 -17.12
N LYS A 264 -5.57 3.28 -15.80
CA LYS A 264 -4.48 4.06 -15.19
C LYS A 264 -3.13 3.39 -15.40
N ARG A 265 -3.03 2.06 -15.21
CA ARG A 265 -1.84 1.25 -15.53
C ARG A 265 -1.38 1.50 -16.96
N LYS A 266 -2.29 1.34 -17.91
CA LYS A 266 -2.01 1.53 -19.35
C LYS A 266 -1.47 2.93 -19.63
N ALA A 267 -2.03 3.95 -18.99
CA ALA A 267 -1.59 5.33 -19.16
C ALA A 267 -0.19 5.58 -18.57
N ILE A 268 0.10 5.07 -17.38
CA ILE A 268 1.43 5.20 -16.74
C ILE A 268 2.50 4.47 -17.56
N LEU A 269 2.24 3.21 -17.94
CA LEU A 269 3.15 2.43 -18.77
C LEU A 269 3.40 3.09 -20.14
N SER A 270 2.36 3.66 -20.75
CA SER A 270 2.48 4.40 -22.01
C SER A 270 3.34 5.65 -21.86
N GLU A 271 3.14 6.42 -20.79
CA GLU A 271 3.94 7.62 -20.51
C GLU A 271 5.41 7.27 -20.29
N LEU A 272 5.71 6.24 -19.48
CA LEU A 272 7.06 5.76 -19.25
C LEU A 272 7.72 5.31 -20.57
N LYS A 273 7.06 4.43 -21.34
CA LYS A 273 7.58 3.91 -22.62
C LYS A 273 7.85 5.02 -23.63
N LYS A 274 6.94 6.01 -23.74
CA LYS A 274 7.10 7.17 -24.60
C LYS A 274 8.36 7.98 -24.27
N ASN A 275 8.73 8.05 -23.00
CA ASN A 275 9.91 8.78 -22.53
C ASN A 275 11.16 7.90 -22.44
N GLY A 276 11.16 6.74 -23.12
CA GLY A 276 12.34 5.88 -23.22
C GLY A 276 12.51 4.92 -22.06
N ALA A 277 11.46 4.67 -21.26
CA ALA A 277 11.43 3.52 -20.38
C ALA A 277 11.40 2.27 -21.25
N SER A 278 12.51 1.56 -21.26
CA SER A 278 12.58 0.22 -21.78
C SER A 278 12.69 -0.69 -20.57
N LYS A 279 12.05 -1.87 -20.58
CA LYS A 279 12.60 -2.98 -19.80
C LYS A 279 14.02 -3.18 -20.33
N LYS A 280 15.02 -2.55 -19.72
CA LYS A 280 16.41 -2.78 -20.10
C LYS A 280 16.70 -4.22 -19.63
N PRO A 281 17.27 -5.07 -20.49
CA PRO A 281 17.38 -6.47 -20.19
C PRO A 281 18.28 -6.63 -18.96
N ALA A 282 17.72 -7.08 -17.85
CA ALA A 282 18.51 -7.72 -16.82
C ALA A 282 18.90 -9.12 -17.31
N MET A 283 19.67 -9.23 -18.40
CA MET A 283 20.40 -10.48 -18.65
C MET A 283 21.45 -10.34 -19.77
N LYS A 284 22.70 -10.65 -19.41
CA LYS A 284 23.61 -11.27 -20.38
C LYS A 284 23.00 -12.63 -20.75
N LEU A 285 22.36 -12.68 -21.90
CA LEU A 285 22.03 -13.92 -22.58
C LEU A 285 23.35 -14.61 -22.96
N GLU A 286 23.78 -15.60 -22.18
CA GLU A 286 24.77 -16.56 -22.65
C GLU A 286 24.04 -17.66 -23.41
N ILE A 287 24.08 -17.55 -24.73
CA ILE A 287 23.70 -18.62 -25.64
C ILE A 287 24.93 -19.52 -25.78
N GLU A 288 24.96 -20.61 -25.02
CA GLU A 288 25.88 -21.73 -25.27
C GLU A 288 25.07 -22.92 -25.76
N ASN A 289 25.38 -23.37 -26.97
CA ASN A 289 24.86 -24.62 -27.57
C ASN A 289 23.32 -24.70 -27.59
N ASP A 290 22.66 -23.66 -28.11
CA ASP A 290 21.22 -23.62 -28.40
C ASP A 290 20.27 -23.78 -27.19
N VAL A 291 20.76 -23.60 -25.95
CA VAL A 291 19.93 -23.60 -24.74
C VAL A 291 19.93 -22.23 -24.08
N VAL A 292 18.74 -21.65 -23.88
CA VAL A 292 18.54 -20.39 -23.15
C VAL A 292 18.42 -20.69 -21.66
N ARG A 293 19.39 -20.23 -20.85
CA ARG A 293 19.36 -20.36 -19.37
C ARG A 293 19.00 -19.02 -18.71
N LEU A 294 17.88 -19.00 -17.98
CA LEU A 294 17.57 -17.97 -16.98
C LEU A 294 18.17 -18.43 -15.64
N LYS A 295 18.77 -17.54 -14.85
CA LYS A 295 19.60 -17.96 -13.71
C LYS A 295 18.76 -18.49 -12.55
N GLY A 296 18.68 -19.83 -12.45
CA GLY A 296 18.29 -20.54 -11.23
C GLY A 296 17.82 -21.98 -11.49
N LYS A 297 16.97 -22.16 -12.49
CA LYS A 297 16.35 -23.45 -12.86
C LYS A 297 16.07 -23.44 -14.36
N ASP A 298 16.29 -24.55 -15.06
CA ASP A 298 15.91 -24.67 -16.48
C ASP A 298 14.37 -24.80 -16.63
N ARG A 299 13.83 -24.56 -17.83
CA ARG A 299 12.37 -24.62 -18.12
C ARG A 299 11.74 -25.93 -17.65
N LYS A 300 12.50 -27.02 -17.78
CA LYS A 300 12.13 -28.34 -17.30
C LYS A 300 11.93 -28.36 -15.78
N THR A 301 12.90 -27.85 -15.03
CA THR A 301 12.85 -27.79 -13.56
C THR A 301 11.71 -26.88 -13.10
N ILE A 302 11.39 -25.81 -13.83
CA ILE A 302 10.22 -24.95 -13.54
C ILE A 302 8.92 -25.74 -13.71
N LEU A 303 8.74 -26.39 -14.87
CA LEU A 303 7.57 -27.24 -15.15
C LEU A 303 7.44 -28.39 -14.14
N GLU A 304 8.54 -29.00 -13.72
CA GLU A 304 8.53 -30.06 -12.71
C GLU A 304 8.09 -29.56 -11.32
N ASN A 305 8.45 -28.33 -10.92
CA ASN A 305 7.94 -27.75 -9.67
C ASN A 305 6.45 -27.40 -9.80
N MET A 306 6.03 -26.82 -10.92
CA MET A 306 4.60 -26.54 -11.19
C MET A 306 3.79 -27.85 -11.12
N LEU A 307 4.27 -28.92 -11.73
CA LEU A 307 3.66 -30.25 -11.66
C LEU A 307 3.62 -30.84 -10.24
N GLU A 308 4.63 -30.58 -9.41
CA GLU A 308 4.66 -31.01 -8.00
C GLU A 308 3.59 -30.26 -7.19
N ILE A 309 3.48 -28.95 -7.42
CA ILE A 309 2.50 -28.06 -6.81
C ILE A 309 1.07 -28.50 -7.18
N THR A 310 0.76 -28.66 -8.46
CA THR A 310 -0.56 -29.06 -8.95
C THR A 310 -1.00 -30.41 -8.41
N LYS A 311 -0.07 -31.32 -8.10
CA LYS A 311 -0.43 -32.60 -7.46
C LYS A 311 -0.89 -32.45 -6.02
N ASN A 312 -0.38 -31.45 -5.30
CA ASN A 312 -0.61 -31.22 -3.88
C ASN A 312 -1.53 -30.02 -3.61
N LEU A 313 -2.31 -29.64 -4.63
CA LEU A 313 -3.20 -28.49 -4.67
C LEU A 313 -4.05 -28.34 -3.39
N GLN A 314 -4.65 -29.42 -2.91
CA GLN A 314 -5.45 -29.41 -1.68
C GLN A 314 -4.63 -29.10 -0.42
N GLU A 315 -3.45 -29.70 -0.25
CA GLU A 315 -2.62 -29.41 0.93
C GLU A 315 -2.07 -27.99 0.86
N ASN A 316 -1.70 -27.49 -0.32
CA ASN A 316 -1.09 -26.17 -0.46
C ASN A 316 -2.08 -25.01 -0.31
N VAL A 317 -3.31 -25.16 -0.83
CA VAL A 317 -4.32 -24.10 -0.83
C VAL A 317 -5.00 -24.00 0.55
N PHE A 318 -5.36 -25.13 1.17
CA PHE A 318 -6.13 -25.15 2.42
C PHE A 318 -5.28 -25.17 3.70
N SER A 319 -3.97 -25.45 3.61
CA SER A 319 -3.06 -25.34 4.76
C SER A 319 -2.38 -23.97 4.88
N HIS A 320 -2.61 -23.08 3.93
CA HIS A 320 -2.15 -21.70 4.01
C HIS A 320 -2.87 -20.99 5.17
N SER A 321 -2.13 -20.29 6.03
CA SER A 321 -2.66 -19.66 7.26
C SER A 321 -3.81 -18.69 7.05
N ASP A 322 -4.00 -18.23 5.82
CA ASP A 322 -4.88 -17.14 5.43
C ASP A 322 -6.05 -17.58 4.54
N TYR A 323 -6.26 -18.90 4.39
CA TYR A 323 -7.34 -19.47 3.57
C TYR A 323 -8.76 -19.01 3.99
N GLU A 324 -8.96 -18.62 5.26
CA GLU A 324 -10.25 -18.10 5.75
C GLU A 324 -10.42 -16.57 5.58
N SER A 325 -9.48 -15.86 4.95
CA SER A 325 -9.55 -14.41 4.76
C SER A 325 -10.22 -14.02 3.44
N PRO A 326 -11.35 -13.27 3.43
CA PRO A 326 -12.12 -12.97 2.23
C PRO A 326 -11.45 -12.01 1.22
N ASP A 327 -10.25 -11.52 1.52
CA ASP A 327 -9.52 -10.52 0.72
C ASP A 327 -8.09 -10.94 0.33
N HIS A 328 -7.71 -12.23 0.47
CA HIS A 328 -6.36 -12.67 0.09
C HIS A 328 -6.33 -13.52 -1.18
N TRP A 329 -5.57 -13.04 -2.16
CA TRP A 329 -5.16 -13.80 -3.34
C TRP A 329 -3.91 -14.62 -2.99
N LEU A 330 -3.86 -15.88 -3.42
CA LEU A 330 -2.68 -16.74 -3.30
C LEU A 330 -1.73 -16.37 -4.45
N GLU A 331 -0.74 -15.51 -4.20
CA GLU A 331 0.32 -15.19 -5.18
C GLU A 331 1.39 -16.30 -5.14
N TRP A 332 1.57 -17.03 -6.25
CA TRP A 332 2.61 -18.05 -6.37
C TRP A 332 3.98 -17.41 -6.70
N GLU A 333 4.76 -17.03 -5.68
CA GLU A 333 6.11 -16.52 -5.86
C GLU A 333 7.11 -17.62 -6.29
N PHE A 334 7.38 -17.71 -7.59
CA PHE A 334 8.55 -18.42 -8.10
C PHE A 334 9.79 -17.50 -8.01
N PRO A 335 10.93 -17.93 -7.46
CA PRO A 335 12.11 -17.08 -7.37
C PRO A 335 12.67 -16.75 -8.78
N GLY A 336 12.40 -15.54 -9.27
CA GLY A 336 12.81 -15.00 -10.57
C GLY A 336 11.84 -13.91 -11.06
N ASP A 337 12.25 -13.07 -12.04
CA ASP A 337 11.38 -12.05 -12.64
C ASP A 337 10.04 -12.67 -13.10
N GLU A 338 8.92 -11.93 -13.00
CA GLU A 338 7.59 -12.30 -13.52
C GLU A 338 7.73 -12.97 -14.90
N VAL A 339 7.48 -14.29 -14.91
CA VAL A 339 7.48 -15.07 -16.15
C VAL A 339 6.20 -14.70 -16.87
N ASP A 340 6.31 -14.12 -18.08
CA ASP A 340 5.18 -14.04 -18.99
C ASP A 340 4.78 -15.48 -19.35
N GLU A 341 3.72 -15.98 -18.69
CA GLU A 341 3.31 -17.38 -18.76
C GLU A 341 2.97 -17.79 -20.18
N ALA A 342 2.34 -16.89 -20.95
CA ALA A 342 2.02 -17.13 -22.35
C ALA A 342 3.31 -17.33 -23.18
N ASP A 343 4.29 -16.43 -23.05
CA ASP A 343 5.59 -16.55 -23.72
C ASP A 343 6.38 -17.79 -23.26
N PHE A 344 6.29 -18.13 -21.97
CA PHE A 344 6.93 -19.33 -21.40
C PHE A 344 6.36 -20.62 -22.00
N PHE A 345 5.04 -20.79 -21.99
CA PHE A 345 4.42 -22.00 -22.52
C PHE A 345 4.62 -22.13 -24.03
N LEU A 346 4.59 -21.02 -24.78
CA LEU A 346 4.93 -21.01 -26.21
C LEU A 346 6.37 -21.49 -26.47
N LYS A 347 7.32 -21.12 -25.62
CA LYS A 347 8.71 -21.60 -25.73
C LYS A 347 8.86 -23.06 -25.31
N CYS A 348 8.07 -23.53 -24.34
CA CYS A 348 8.09 -24.92 -23.89
C CYS A 348 7.50 -25.88 -24.94
N ILE A 349 6.44 -25.49 -25.64
CA ILE A 349 5.88 -26.36 -26.69
C ILE A 349 6.84 -26.54 -27.86
N ASP A 350 7.76 -25.62 -28.15
CA ASP A 350 8.72 -25.80 -29.25
C ASP A 350 9.73 -26.94 -29.00
N GLU A 351 9.89 -27.36 -27.74
CA GLU A 351 10.75 -28.47 -27.33
C GLU A 351 9.92 -29.75 -27.08
N PRO A 352 10.13 -30.86 -27.82
CA PRO A 352 9.30 -32.07 -27.69
C PRO A 352 9.25 -32.66 -26.27
N GLU A 353 10.35 -32.59 -25.52
CA GLU A 353 10.42 -33.11 -24.15
C GLU A 353 9.62 -32.24 -23.16
N LEU A 354 9.60 -30.92 -23.37
CA LEU A 354 8.86 -29.99 -22.51
C LEU A 354 7.39 -29.91 -22.90
N ARG A 355 7.06 -30.04 -24.19
CA ARG A 355 5.68 -30.13 -24.68
C ARG A 355 4.89 -31.21 -23.94
N LEU A 356 5.50 -32.38 -23.73
CA LEU A 356 4.90 -33.46 -22.94
C LEU A 356 4.67 -33.10 -21.47
N LEU A 357 5.51 -32.25 -20.89
CA LEU A 357 5.34 -31.75 -19.52
C LEU A 357 4.22 -30.71 -19.43
N VAL A 358 4.08 -29.86 -20.45
CA VAL A 358 2.97 -28.89 -20.57
C VAL A 358 1.63 -29.63 -20.76
N GLU A 359 1.59 -30.64 -21.63
CA GLU A 359 0.42 -31.52 -21.78
C GLU A 359 0.03 -32.14 -20.43
N ARG A 360 1.00 -32.69 -19.71
CA ARG A 360 0.79 -33.30 -18.40
C ARG A 360 0.31 -32.30 -17.35
N TYR A 361 0.80 -31.06 -17.40
CA TYR A 361 0.40 -29.99 -16.49
C TYR A 361 -1.08 -29.67 -16.66
N VAL A 362 -1.53 -29.41 -17.89
CA VAL A 362 -2.95 -29.17 -18.20
C VAL A 362 -3.81 -30.37 -17.78
N SER A 363 -3.40 -31.61 -18.08
CA SER A 363 -4.16 -32.79 -17.68
C SER A 363 -4.30 -32.97 -16.17
N LEU A 364 -3.29 -32.59 -15.37
CA LEU A 364 -3.37 -32.70 -13.91
C LEU A 364 -4.36 -31.70 -13.31
N ILE A 365 -4.45 -30.49 -13.88
CA ILE A 365 -5.46 -29.50 -13.50
C ILE A 365 -6.86 -30.07 -13.73
N LEU A 366 -7.11 -30.67 -14.91
CA LEU A 366 -8.40 -31.28 -15.23
C LEU A 366 -8.78 -32.43 -14.29
N VAL A 367 -7.83 -33.33 -14.00
CA VAL A 367 -8.05 -34.45 -13.08
C VAL A 367 -8.30 -33.96 -11.64
N ALA A 368 -7.68 -32.86 -11.24
CA ALA A 368 -7.97 -32.25 -9.94
C ALA A 368 -9.40 -31.70 -9.91
N ASN A 369 -9.82 -30.95 -10.94
CA ASN A 369 -11.18 -30.41 -11.05
C ASN A 369 -12.27 -31.48 -11.08
N GLU A 370 -12.04 -32.62 -11.74
CA GLU A 370 -13.00 -33.73 -11.80
C GLU A 370 -13.19 -34.46 -10.46
N ARG A 371 -12.17 -34.47 -9.59
CA ARG A 371 -12.19 -35.25 -8.33
C ARG A 371 -12.96 -34.59 -7.20
N GLU A 372 -13.03 -33.26 -7.18
CA GLU A 372 -13.55 -32.52 -6.03
C GLU A 372 -15.07 -32.28 -6.09
N GLU A 373 -15.77 -32.75 -7.13
CA GLU A 373 -17.23 -32.57 -7.38
C GLU A 373 -17.73 -31.10 -7.43
N ASP A 374 -16.94 -30.13 -6.94
CA ASP A 374 -17.03 -28.68 -7.08
C ASP A 374 -15.70 -28.15 -7.68
N THR A 375 -15.79 -27.09 -8.48
CA THR A 375 -14.64 -26.43 -9.12
C THR A 375 -13.61 -25.98 -8.07
N ILE A 376 -12.38 -26.51 -8.13
CA ILE A 376 -11.28 -26.06 -7.26
C ILE A 376 -10.91 -24.63 -7.68
N TYR A 377 -11.30 -23.65 -6.87
CA TYR A 377 -10.97 -22.25 -7.11
C TYR A 377 -9.53 -21.94 -6.65
N VAL A 378 -8.59 -21.96 -7.60
CA VAL A 378 -7.30 -21.26 -7.46
C VAL A 378 -7.16 -20.32 -8.65
N HIS A 379 -7.38 -19.03 -8.41
CA HIS A 379 -7.47 -17.98 -9.43
C HIS A 379 -6.24 -17.91 -10.36
N GLU A 380 -5.03 -18.28 -9.90
CA GLU A 380 -3.79 -18.18 -10.69
C GLU A 380 -3.46 -19.46 -11.49
N GLU A 381 -3.82 -20.66 -11.02
CA GLU A 381 -3.47 -21.90 -11.72
C GLU A 381 -4.32 -22.14 -12.98
N LEU A 382 -5.54 -21.59 -13.03
CA LEU A 382 -6.39 -21.57 -14.22
C LEU A 382 -5.95 -20.51 -15.24
N GLU A 383 -5.30 -19.42 -14.82
CA GLU A 383 -4.65 -18.48 -15.75
C GLU A 383 -3.44 -19.16 -16.42
N ALA A 384 -2.55 -19.76 -15.63
CA ALA A 384 -1.43 -20.54 -16.13
C ALA A 384 -1.88 -21.75 -16.96
N GLY A 385 -2.94 -22.46 -16.53
CA GLY A 385 -3.56 -23.56 -17.25
C GLY A 385 -4.15 -23.12 -18.60
N GLY A 386 -4.75 -21.93 -18.64
CA GLY A 386 -5.29 -21.30 -19.85
C GLY A 386 -4.19 -20.94 -20.85
N TYR A 387 -3.10 -20.33 -20.38
CA TYR A 387 -1.93 -20.04 -21.22
C TYR A 387 -1.24 -21.31 -21.72
N ALA A 388 -1.13 -22.34 -20.88
CA ALA A 388 -0.63 -23.65 -21.28
C ALA A 388 -1.50 -24.29 -22.38
N MET A 389 -2.82 -24.26 -22.21
CA MET A 389 -3.77 -24.80 -23.20
C MET A 389 -3.72 -24.00 -24.51
N GLN A 390 -3.63 -22.67 -24.44
CA GLN A 390 -3.49 -21.78 -25.60
C GLN A 390 -2.21 -22.07 -26.38
N ALA A 391 -1.10 -22.31 -25.68
CA ALA A 391 0.15 -22.72 -26.31
C ALA A 391 -0.02 -24.07 -27.05
N LEU A 392 -0.61 -25.09 -26.41
CA LEU A 392 -0.86 -26.38 -27.07
C LEU A 392 -1.73 -26.23 -28.33
N VAL A 393 -2.80 -25.44 -28.26
CA VAL A 393 -3.69 -25.16 -29.39
C VAL A 393 -2.98 -24.44 -30.55
N THR A 394 -2.00 -23.59 -30.24
CA THR A 394 -1.22 -22.84 -31.25
C THR A 394 -0.49 -23.75 -32.24
N THR A 395 -0.19 -25.00 -31.83
CA THR A 395 0.46 -26.01 -32.68
C THR A 395 -0.42 -26.48 -33.85
N GLY A 396 -1.75 -26.39 -33.72
CA GLY A 396 -2.71 -26.93 -34.70
C GLY A 396 -2.76 -28.47 -34.75
N GLU A 397 -2.17 -29.18 -33.79
CA GLU A 397 -2.23 -30.64 -33.75
C GLU A 397 -3.63 -31.12 -33.29
N ALA A 398 -4.28 -31.95 -34.11
CA ALA A 398 -5.65 -32.43 -33.84
C ALA A 398 -5.80 -33.17 -32.49
N LYS A 399 -4.73 -33.74 -31.95
CA LYS A 399 -4.73 -34.44 -30.66
C LYS A 399 -5.08 -33.53 -29.47
N TYR A 400 -4.91 -32.21 -29.61
CA TYR A 400 -5.22 -31.25 -28.54
C TYR A 400 -6.68 -30.80 -28.54
N LEU A 401 -7.47 -31.14 -29.57
CA LEU A 401 -8.88 -30.82 -29.60
C LEU A 401 -9.65 -31.51 -28.48
N GLU A 402 -9.34 -32.78 -28.19
CA GLU A 402 -9.96 -33.51 -27.09
C GLU A 402 -9.62 -32.89 -25.72
N LEU A 403 -8.36 -32.51 -25.52
CA LEU A 403 -7.91 -31.83 -24.31
C LEU A 403 -8.55 -30.44 -24.16
N LEU A 404 -8.69 -29.69 -25.26
CA LEU A 404 -9.38 -28.40 -25.30
C LEU A 404 -10.85 -28.55 -24.91
N THR A 405 -11.54 -29.57 -25.43
CA THR A 405 -12.93 -29.87 -25.07
C THR A 405 -13.06 -30.13 -23.58
N GLN A 406 -12.21 -30.99 -23.01
CA GLN A 406 -12.22 -31.29 -21.58
C GLN A 406 -11.91 -30.05 -20.74
N TYR A 407 -10.96 -29.23 -21.19
CA TYR A 407 -10.64 -27.96 -20.56
C TYR A 407 -11.86 -27.04 -20.50
N ILE A 408 -12.57 -26.84 -21.61
CA ILE A 408 -13.76 -25.99 -21.67
C ILE A 408 -14.87 -26.47 -20.74
N HIS A 409 -15.10 -27.79 -20.64
CA HIS A 409 -16.09 -28.35 -19.71
C HIS A 409 -15.73 -28.14 -18.23
N SER A 410 -14.45 -27.89 -17.92
CA SER A 410 -13.98 -27.69 -16.55
C SER A 410 -13.96 -26.22 -16.11
N ILE A 411 -14.27 -25.27 -17.00
CA ILE A 411 -14.23 -23.83 -16.71
C ILE A 411 -15.56 -23.36 -16.09
N ASP A 412 -15.47 -22.53 -15.06
CA ASP A 412 -16.61 -21.81 -14.49
C ASP A 412 -17.00 -20.59 -15.35
N ILE A 413 -18.30 -20.43 -15.61
CA ILE A 413 -18.91 -19.45 -16.51
C ILE A 413 -18.66 -18.00 -16.03
N ASP A 414 -18.45 -17.79 -14.74
CA ASP A 414 -18.29 -16.46 -14.15
C ASP A 414 -16.88 -15.85 -14.34
N HIS A 415 -15.88 -16.61 -14.83
CA HIS A 415 -14.48 -16.18 -14.93
C HIS A 415 -13.84 -16.43 -16.32
N THR A 416 -14.52 -15.98 -17.37
CA THR A 416 -14.29 -16.32 -18.80
C THR A 416 -13.27 -15.46 -19.56
N VAL A 417 -12.50 -14.59 -18.88
CA VAL A 417 -11.65 -13.58 -19.55
C VAL A 417 -10.61 -14.21 -20.50
N HIS A 418 -10.05 -15.38 -20.15
CA HIS A 418 -9.06 -16.08 -20.98
C HIS A 418 -9.66 -17.05 -22.01
N LEU A 419 -10.93 -17.44 -21.86
CA LEU A 419 -11.59 -18.36 -22.79
C LEU A 419 -11.76 -17.73 -24.18
N HIS A 420 -12.05 -16.43 -24.23
CA HIS A 420 -12.17 -15.70 -25.50
C HIS A 420 -10.83 -15.70 -26.27
N GLU A 421 -9.72 -15.38 -25.60
CA GLU A 421 -8.39 -15.36 -26.21
C GLU A 421 -7.93 -16.76 -26.63
N LEU A 422 -8.23 -17.79 -25.84
CA LEU A 422 -7.98 -19.18 -26.18
C LEU A 422 -8.74 -19.60 -27.44
N MET A 423 -10.05 -19.28 -27.52
CA MET A 423 -10.89 -19.66 -28.65
C MET A 423 -10.55 -18.87 -29.92
N ASP A 424 -10.12 -17.62 -29.82
CA ASP A 424 -9.61 -16.86 -30.97
C ASP A 424 -8.37 -17.53 -31.58
N VAL A 425 -7.46 -18.00 -30.72
CA VAL A 425 -6.30 -18.78 -31.18
C VAL A 425 -6.76 -20.10 -31.79
N ALA A 426 -7.69 -20.83 -31.17
CA ALA A 426 -8.22 -22.09 -31.70
C ALA A 426 -8.84 -21.92 -33.09
N ARG A 427 -9.71 -20.92 -33.26
CA ARG A 427 -10.36 -20.57 -34.53
C ARG A 427 -9.38 -20.16 -35.61
N SER A 428 -8.20 -19.64 -35.23
CA SER A 428 -7.13 -19.32 -36.18
C SER A 428 -6.32 -20.55 -36.63
N LYS A 429 -6.39 -21.67 -35.90
CA LYS A 429 -5.53 -22.85 -36.11
C LYS A 429 -6.25 -24.07 -36.64
N TYR A 430 -7.53 -24.24 -36.31
CA TYR A 430 -8.32 -25.41 -36.68
C TYR A 430 -9.42 -25.05 -37.69
N SER A 431 -9.86 -26.04 -38.47
CA SER A 431 -10.99 -25.85 -39.39
C SER A 431 -12.32 -25.76 -38.63
N GLN A 432 -13.34 -25.18 -39.26
CA GLN A 432 -14.70 -25.14 -38.70
C GLN A 432 -15.25 -26.54 -38.41
N GLU A 433 -14.94 -27.52 -39.25
CA GLU A 433 -15.35 -28.92 -39.05
C GLU A 433 -14.70 -29.54 -37.81
N GLN A 434 -13.46 -29.18 -37.51
CA GLN A 434 -12.73 -29.66 -36.34
C GLN A 434 -13.21 -29.02 -35.03
N LEU A 435 -13.64 -27.76 -35.09
CA LEU A 435 -14.13 -27.02 -33.92
C LEU A 435 -15.63 -27.17 -33.67
N ALA A 436 -16.41 -27.66 -34.64
CA ALA A 436 -17.86 -27.76 -34.51
C ALA A 436 -18.33 -28.41 -33.18
N PRO A 437 -17.75 -29.53 -32.69
CA PRO A 437 -18.17 -30.11 -31.40
C PRO A 437 -17.87 -29.20 -30.20
N ILE A 438 -16.81 -28.40 -30.28
CA ILE A 438 -16.38 -27.49 -29.21
C ILE A 438 -17.25 -26.23 -29.22
N GLU A 439 -17.59 -25.71 -30.39
CA GLU A 439 -18.51 -24.58 -30.53
C GLU A 439 -19.93 -24.97 -30.07
N ASP A 440 -20.40 -26.18 -30.41
CA ASP A 440 -21.67 -26.72 -29.90
C ASP A 440 -21.66 -26.81 -28.36
N THR A 441 -20.55 -27.23 -27.77
CA THR A 441 -20.36 -27.25 -26.31
C THR A 441 -20.43 -25.85 -25.70
N LEU A 442 -19.75 -24.87 -26.32
CA LEU A 442 -19.80 -23.47 -25.86
C LEU A 442 -21.21 -22.89 -25.95
N ASP A 443 -21.97 -23.25 -26.99
CA ASP A 443 -23.38 -22.86 -27.14
C ASP A 443 -24.25 -23.46 -26.03
N GLU A 444 -24.07 -24.74 -25.70
CA GLU A 444 -24.78 -25.43 -24.62
C GLU A 444 -24.49 -24.83 -23.24
N LEU A 445 -23.24 -24.41 -23.00
CA LEU A 445 -22.80 -23.77 -21.76
C LEU A 445 -23.15 -22.27 -21.70
N GLY A 446 -23.70 -21.68 -22.76
CA GLY A 446 -24.02 -20.25 -22.83
C GLY A 446 -22.81 -19.33 -23.00
N LEU A 447 -21.68 -19.88 -23.47
CA LEU A 447 -20.37 -19.25 -23.61
C LEU A 447 -19.98 -18.89 -25.06
N ALA A 448 -20.87 -19.13 -26.03
CA ALA A 448 -20.57 -18.98 -27.46
C ALA A 448 -20.50 -17.53 -28.00
N ARG A 449 -20.70 -16.51 -27.15
CA ARG A 449 -20.69 -15.09 -27.56
C ARG A 449 -19.51 -14.32 -27.03
#